data_AF-A0A3M6VMH1-F1
#
_entry.id   AF-A0A3M6VMH1-F1
#
_cell.length_a   1.000
_cell.length_b   1.000
_cell.length_c   1.000
_cell.angle_alpha   90.00
_cell.angle_beta   90.00
_cell.angle_gamma   90.00
#
_symmetry.space_group_name_H-M   'P 1'
#
loop_
_entity.id
_entity.type
_entity.pdbx_description
1 polymer ?
#
loop_
_entity_poly.entity_id
_entity_poly.type
_entity_poly.pdbx_seq_one_letter_code
_entity_poly.pdbx_strand_id
1 'polypeptide(L)'
;MTVSSRTGNSVGLASLPASIASLDATDASLLRSFAVLLCSKCRYLEFPGCDVHGSLYTQQLTDTDGKLYAKCPMCSAGTNTARPFRDGCRRCKAPTTVAMWICSLQEIQQTVKAFPVMTEAIEHTVLICEHCFSAIFPRSRERLTLRTALEPLTTASGKYLKVSNFQLSMPHVDGCLRRGMPLQPIAVQLPKSEVKFLVERIEKCPLAMKVTGKPQYRSRNVEIVTKQNHLHQVAIRLLSTVIGAFDPDSTAAVEPLRQVRLYDKKRPKCHFRRTFWYSSRLGCCNTGEARASCFIFRMVASSSAFT
;
A
#
# COMPACT_ATOMS: atom_id res chain seq x y z
N MET A 1 -33.40 17.55 64.67
CA MET A 1 -33.58 18.50 63.56
C MET A 1 -33.18 17.80 62.28
N THR A 2 -33.96 18.04 61.24
CA THR A 2 -34.20 17.22 60.04
C THR A 2 -33.31 17.63 58.86
N VAL A 3 -33.28 16.79 57.80
CA VAL A 3 -32.98 17.11 56.37
C VAL A 3 -31.48 17.23 56.00
N SER A 4 -30.91 16.70 54.91
CA SER A 4 -31.36 15.81 53.83
C SER A 4 -30.17 15.22 53.07
N SER A 5 -30.46 14.12 52.38
CA SER A 5 -29.71 13.42 51.35
C SER A 5 -29.58 14.20 50.02
N ARG A 6 -28.53 13.90 49.23
CA ARG A 6 -28.56 13.82 47.74
C ARG A 6 -27.30 13.20 47.13
N THR A 7 -27.50 12.06 46.46
CA THR A 7 -27.02 11.65 45.11
C THR A 7 -25.69 12.26 44.61
N GLY A 8 -24.65 11.49 44.28
CA GLY A 8 -24.63 10.50 43.20
C GLY A 8 -24.32 11.19 41.87
N ASN A 9 -23.06 11.18 41.42
CA ASN A 9 -22.69 11.58 40.06
C ASN A 9 -21.55 10.70 39.54
N SER A 10 -21.92 9.73 38.71
CA SER A 10 -21.07 9.00 37.77
C SER A 10 -20.65 9.95 36.65
N VAL A 11 -19.36 10.27 36.57
CA VAL A 11 -18.81 11.02 35.42
C VAL A 11 -18.66 10.04 34.26
N GLY A 12 -19.49 10.28 33.24
CA GLY A 12 -19.67 9.43 32.08
C GLY A 12 -18.45 9.35 31.16
N LEU A 13 -18.44 8.24 30.41
CA LEU A 13 -17.64 8.07 29.21
C LEU A 13 -17.87 9.27 28.28
N ALA A 14 -16.81 10.04 28.03
CA ALA A 14 -16.81 11.05 26.99
C ALA A 14 -16.98 10.36 25.62
N SER A 15 -18.19 10.49 25.08
CA SER A 15 -18.56 10.20 23.71
C SER A 15 -17.73 11.06 22.75
N LEU A 16 -17.20 10.42 21.71
CA LEU A 16 -16.56 11.09 20.58
C LEU A 16 -17.55 12.08 19.93
N PRO A 17 -17.10 13.25 19.44
CA PRO A 17 -17.99 14.23 18.83
C PRO A 17 -18.71 13.66 17.60
N ALA A 18 -20.01 13.92 17.52
CA ALA A 18 -20.96 13.42 16.53
C ALA A 18 -20.74 13.91 15.08
N SER A 19 -19.65 14.62 14.82
CA SER A 19 -19.35 15.23 13.50
C SER A 19 -18.79 14.26 12.46
N ILE A 20 -18.63 12.97 12.79
CA ILE A 20 -18.08 11.93 11.89
C ILE A 20 -19.21 11.16 11.16
N ALA A 21 -20.48 11.51 11.38
CA ALA A 21 -21.61 10.64 11.04
C ALA A 21 -22.22 10.79 9.63
N SER A 22 -21.65 11.58 8.72
CA SER A 22 -22.25 11.75 7.38
C SER A 22 -21.24 11.91 6.24
N LEU A 23 -20.26 11.00 6.17
CA LEU A 23 -19.46 10.83 4.95
C LEU A 23 -19.95 9.59 4.22
N ASP A 24 -20.30 9.76 2.96
CA ASP A 24 -20.55 8.63 2.06
C ASP A 24 -19.34 7.69 2.11
N ALA A 25 -19.59 6.38 2.24
CA ALA A 25 -18.53 5.37 2.36
C ALA A 25 -17.46 5.45 1.26
N THR A 26 -17.84 6.01 0.10
CA THR A 26 -16.97 6.28 -1.06
C THR A 26 -15.86 7.30 -0.74
N ASP A 27 -16.15 8.39 -0.02
CA ASP A 27 -15.16 9.44 0.30
C ASP A 27 -14.11 8.93 1.32
N ALA A 28 -14.53 8.09 2.27
CA ALA A 28 -13.63 7.51 3.26
C ALA A 28 -12.56 6.58 2.63
N SER A 29 -12.83 6.02 1.46
CA SER A 29 -11.90 5.17 0.71
C SER A 29 -10.89 5.95 -0.13
N LEU A 30 -11.11 7.25 -0.34
CA LEU A 30 -10.24 8.08 -1.16
C LEU A 30 -8.87 8.24 -0.50
N LEU A 31 -7.83 8.12 -1.31
CA LEU A 31 -6.44 8.26 -0.90
C LEU A 31 -6.07 9.74 -0.82
N ARG A 32 -5.53 10.16 0.33
CA ARG A 32 -5.13 11.54 0.60
C ARG A 32 -3.66 11.62 0.97
N SER A 33 -3.01 12.71 0.56
CA SER A 33 -1.57 12.91 0.78
C SER A 33 -1.30 13.84 1.96
N PHE A 34 -0.37 13.44 2.81
CA PHE A 34 0.06 14.22 3.98
C PHE A 34 1.51 13.90 4.33
N ALA A 35 2.15 14.83 5.03
CA ALA A 35 3.52 14.66 5.49
C ALA A 35 3.59 13.79 6.74
N VAL A 36 4.73 13.12 6.90
CA VAL A 36 5.12 12.41 8.11
C VAL A 36 6.54 12.78 8.50
N LEU A 37 6.83 12.71 9.79
CA LEU A 37 8.17 12.82 10.35
C LEU A 37 8.56 11.50 10.99
N LEU A 38 9.70 10.95 10.57
CA LEU A 38 10.26 9.74 11.14
C LEU A 38 11.59 10.04 11.82
N CYS A 39 11.69 9.72 13.11
CA CYS A 39 12.95 9.85 13.84
C CYS A 39 13.96 8.78 13.40
N SER A 40 15.18 9.20 13.07
CA SER A 40 16.29 8.31 12.71
C SER A 40 16.74 7.39 13.85
N LYS A 41 16.57 7.82 15.11
CA LYS A 41 17.04 7.10 16.31
C LYS A 41 15.94 6.25 16.96
N CYS A 42 14.95 6.88 17.58
CA CYS A 42 13.90 6.17 18.32
C CYS A 42 12.71 5.71 17.46
N ARG A 43 12.76 5.95 16.15
CA ARG A 43 11.70 5.57 15.18
C ARG A 43 10.33 6.19 15.47
N TYR A 44 10.23 7.19 16.35
CA TYR A 44 9.01 7.92 16.61
C TYR A 44 8.42 8.46 15.30
N LEU A 45 7.18 8.09 15.03
CA LEU A 45 6.39 8.57 13.91
C LEU A 45 5.46 9.68 14.40
N GLU A 46 5.53 10.82 13.72
CA GLU A 46 4.78 12.04 14.04
C GLU A 46 4.10 12.57 12.78
N PHE A 47 2.86 13.03 12.91
CA PHE A 47 2.10 13.63 11.81
C PHE A 47 2.08 15.15 12.00
N PRO A 48 2.97 15.90 11.33
CA PRO A 48 3.06 17.33 11.52
C PRO A 48 1.78 18.04 11.04
N GLY A 49 1.28 18.94 11.88
CA GLY A 49 0.09 19.74 11.59
C GLY A 49 0.21 21.19 12.04
N CYS A 50 -0.73 22.00 11.56
CA CYS A 50 -0.87 23.41 11.90
C CYS A 50 -1.93 23.58 12.97
N ASP A 51 -1.55 24.09 14.14
CA ASP A 51 -2.50 24.35 15.23
C ASP A 51 -3.46 25.50 14.91
N VAL A 52 -3.00 26.51 14.16
CA VAL A 52 -3.82 27.66 13.74
C VAL A 52 -4.97 27.24 12.81
N HIS A 53 -4.68 26.32 11.88
CA HIS A 53 -5.60 25.94 10.82
C HIS A 53 -6.28 24.58 11.06
N GLY A 54 -5.85 23.84 12.07
CA GLY A 54 -6.31 22.48 12.34
C GLY A 54 -6.20 21.56 11.13
N SER A 55 -5.09 21.63 10.40
CA SER A 55 -4.80 20.87 9.17
C SER A 55 -3.44 20.18 9.27
N LEU A 56 -3.25 19.09 8.52
CA LEU A 56 -1.94 18.46 8.37
C LEU A 56 -1.07 19.24 7.40
N TYR A 57 0.25 19.09 7.50
CA TYR A 57 1.14 19.62 6.48
C TYR A 57 1.07 18.74 5.23
N THR A 58 0.76 19.37 4.10
CA THR A 58 0.46 18.66 2.84
C THR A 58 1.24 19.24 1.66
N GLN A 59 1.76 20.46 1.79
CA GLN A 59 2.56 21.07 0.74
C GLN A 59 4.03 20.68 0.89
N GLN A 60 4.52 19.90 -0.06
CA GLN A 60 5.91 19.49 -0.17
C GLN A 60 6.76 20.64 -0.72
N LEU A 61 7.92 20.87 -0.08
CA LEU A 61 8.96 21.78 -0.55
C LEU A 61 10.31 21.08 -0.48
N THR A 62 11.23 21.45 -1.35
CA THR A 62 12.59 20.92 -1.36
C THR A 62 13.56 22.08 -1.23
N ASP A 63 14.51 21.96 -0.31
CA ASP A 63 15.57 22.94 -0.14
C ASP A 63 16.54 22.94 -1.32
N THR A 64 17.39 23.96 -1.35
CA THR A 64 18.62 24.03 -2.16
C THR A 64 19.52 22.81 -1.95
N ASP A 65 19.58 22.26 -0.73
CA ASP A 65 20.32 21.04 -0.38
C ASP A 65 19.60 19.73 -0.77
N GLY A 66 18.45 19.80 -1.45
CA GLY A 66 17.64 18.62 -1.80
C GLY A 66 16.87 18.02 -0.62
N LYS A 67 16.92 18.64 0.56
CA LYS A 67 16.19 18.17 1.74
C LYS A 67 14.70 18.47 1.63
N LEU A 68 13.88 17.48 1.95
CA LEU A 68 12.43 17.60 1.92
C LEU A 68 11.89 18.28 3.18
N TYR A 69 10.96 19.21 3.01
CA TYR A 69 10.14 19.77 4.08
C TYR A 69 8.67 19.77 3.68
N ALA A 70 7.80 19.90 4.67
CA ALA A 70 6.37 20.04 4.43
C ALA A 70 5.84 21.26 5.19
N LYS A 71 4.88 21.96 4.60
CA LYS A 71 4.22 23.10 5.23
C LYS A 71 2.70 23.03 5.17
N CYS A 72 2.08 23.85 6.00
CA CYS A 72 0.65 24.12 5.94
C CYS A 72 0.32 24.77 4.58
N PRO A 73 -0.75 24.34 3.90
CA PRO A 73 -1.18 24.98 2.66
C PRO A 73 -1.70 26.41 2.85
N MET A 74 -2.03 26.81 4.09
CA MET A 74 -2.69 28.09 4.40
C MET A 74 -1.79 29.11 5.13
N CYS A 75 -0.58 28.72 5.56
CA CYS A 75 0.35 29.66 6.19
C CYS A 75 1.82 29.25 6.04
N SER A 76 2.72 30.01 6.65
CA SER A 76 4.17 29.79 6.61
C SER A 76 4.68 28.73 7.59
N ALA A 77 3.81 28.11 8.40
CA ALA A 77 4.20 27.07 9.33
C ALA A 77 4.59 25.79 8.57
N GLY A 78 5.82 25.32 8.79
CA GLY A 78 6.36 24.12 8.15
C GLY A 78 7.32 23.37 9.05
N THR A 79 7.73 22.17 8.63
CA THR A 79 8.62 21.30 9.43
C THR A 79 10.01 21.89 9.68
N ASN A 80 10.43 22.87 8.88
CA ASN A 80 11.68 23.61 9.04
C ASN A 80 11.54 24.92 9.82
N THR A 81 10.33 25.50 9.91
CA THR A 81 10.11 26.81 10.55
C THR A 81 9.45 26.68 11.91
N ALA A 82 8.50 25.75 12.06
CA ALA A 82 7.71 25.58 13.27
C ALA A 82 8.38 24.63 14.27
N ARG A 83 8.38 25.04 15.54
CA ARG A 83 8.61 24.12 16.66
C ARG A 83 7.35 23.27 16.90
N PRO A 84 7.47 22.01 17.32
CA PRO A 84 8.71 21.32 17.73
C PRO A 84 9.50 20.70 16.57
N PHE A 85 8.95 20.69 15.35
CA PHE A 85 9.48 19.90 14.22
C PHE A 85 10.89 20.30 13.79
N ARG A 86 11.18 21.60 13.79
CA ARG A 86 12.49 22.16 13.42
C ARG A 86 13.62 21.63 14.31
N ASP A 87 13.33 21.39 15.58
CA ASP A 87 14.34 21.02 16.58
C ASP A 87 14.61 19.49 16.60
N GLY A 88 14.17 18.77 15.56
CA GLY A 88 14.30 17.32 15.44
C GLY A 88 13.18 16.57 16.14
N CYS A 89 13.45 15.31 16.51
CA CYS A 89 12.45 14.43 17.10
C CYS A 89 11.92 15.00 18.43
N ARG A 90 10.60 15.10 18.57
CA ARG A 90 9.96 15.60 19.78
C ARG A 90 10.43 14.91 21.07
N ARG A 91 10.73 13.60 21.01
CA ARG A 91 11.16 12.77 22.15
C ARG A 91 12.65 12.86 22.48
N CYS A 92 13.51 12.69 21.47
CA CYS A 92 14.96 12.50 21.69
C CYS A 92 15.84 13.55 21.01
N LYS A 93 15.24 14.54 20.33
CA LYS A 93 15.91 15.62 19.57
C LYS A 93 16.83 15.15 18.43
N ALA A 94 16.87 13.85 18.14
CA ALA A 94 17.62 13.31 17.01
C ALA A 94 17.02 13.78 15.67
N PRO A 95 17.81 13.77 14.57
CA PRO A 95 17.32 14.17 13.25
C PRO A 95 16.10 13.35 12.80
N THR A 96 15.15 14.04 12.18
CA THR A 96 13.94 13.46 11.58
C THR A 96 14.00 13.57 10.05
N THR A 97 13.44 12.57 9.38
CA THR A 97 13.23 12.58 7.93
C THR A 97 11.77 12.90 7.63
N VAL A 98 11.54 13.84 6.71
CA VAL A 98 10.21 14.14 6.19
C VAL A 98 9.93 13.20 5.01
N ALA A 99 8.72 12.66 4.95
CA ALA A 99 8.22 11.95 3.77
C ALA A 99 6.76 12.34 3.52
N MET A 100 6.31 12.25 2.26
CA MET A 100 4.89 12.40 1.91
C MET A 100 4.29 11.00 1.77
N TRP A 101 3.34 10.67 2.65
CA TRP A 101 2.61 9.41 2.58
C TRP A 101 1.22 9.63 2.01
N ILE A 102 0.63 8.53 1.54
CA ILE A 102 -0.71 8.50 1.00
C ILE A 102 -1.52 7.42 1.72
N CYS A 103 -2.67 7.77 2.28
CA CYS A 103 -3.51 6.83 3.00
C CYS A 103 -4.99 7.25 2.88
N SER A 104 -5.90 6.29 3.04
CA SER A 104 -7.34 6.59 3.11
C SER A 104 -7.78 6.87 4.55
N LEU A 105 -8.87 7.63 4.71
CA LEU A 105 -9.51 7.83 6.02
C LEU A 105 -9.94 6.49 6.63
N GLN A 106 -10.50 5.59 5.81
CA GLN A 106 -10.93 4.26 6.23
C GLN A 106 -9.79 3.46 6.90
N GLU A 107 -8.60 3.47 6.31
CA GLU A 107 -7.44 2.76 6.88
C GLU A 107 -7.02 3.35 8.22
N ILE A 108 -7.02 4.68 8.37
CA ILE A 108 -6.70 5.33 9.65
C ILE A 108 -7.77 5.05 10.70
N GLN A 109 -9.06 5.12 10.35
CA GLN A 109 -10.15 4.76 11.27
C GLN A 109 -10.03 3.31 11.75
N GLN A 110 -9.69 2.38 10.85
CA GLN A 110 -9.43 0.99 11.20
C GLN A 110 -8.19 0.85 12.09
N THR A 111 -7.16 1.67 11.87
CA THR A 111 -5.95 1.73 12.71
C THR A 111 -6.28 2.19 14.12
N VAL A 112 -7.08 3.24 14.28
CA VAL A 112 -7.55 3.73 15.60
C VAL A 112 -8.32 2.62 16.33
N LYS A 113 -9.26 1.97 15.64
CA LYS A 113 -10.07 0.87 16.22
C LYS A 113 -9.21 -0.33 16.63
N ALA A 114 -8.17 -0.64 15.85
CA ALA A 114 -7.30 -1.78 16.10
C ALA A 114 -6.14 -1.49 17.08
N PHE A 115 -6.00 -0.24 17.52
CA PHE A 115 -4.95 0.17 18.45
C PHE A 115 -5.19 -0.43 19.84
N PRO A 116 -4.18 -1.02 20.51
CA PRO A 116 -4.41 -1.60 21.83
C PRO A 116 -4.89 -0.56 22.85
N VAL A 117 -5.82 -0.96 23.73
CA VAL A 117 -6.53 -0.03 24.62
C VAL A 117 -5.59 0.59 25.66
N MET A 118 -4.76 -0.24 26.29
CA MET A 118 -3.91 0.10 27.44
C MET A 118 -2.54 0.70 27.08
N THR A 119 -2.24 0.87 25.79
CA THR A 119 -0.91 1.33 25.34
C THR A 119 -1.00 2.70 24.68
N GLU A 120 -0.11 3.60 25.05
CA GLU A 120 0.01 4.93 24.43
C GLU A 120 0.82 4.91 23.14
N ALA A 121 1.76 3.98 23.00
CA ALA A 121 2.56 3.80 21.80
C ALA A 121 2.93 2.33 21.62
N ILE A 122 3.11 1.91 20.38
CA ILE A 122 3.52 0.55 20.04
C ILE A 122 4.72 0.57 19.09
N GLU A 123 5.53 -0.48 19.15
CA GLU A 123 6.48 -0.79 18.07
C GLU A 123 5.73 -1.45 16.92
N HIS A 124 5.69 -0.78 15.78
CA HIS A 124 4.90 -1.18 14.63
C HIS A 124 5.73 -1.13 13.34
N THR A 125 5.19 -1.71 12.27
CA THR A 125 5.77 -1.63 10.93
C THR A 125 4.70 -1.13 9.96
N VAL A 126 4.92 0.05 9.38
CA VAL A 126 4.08 0.57 8.29
C VAL A 126 4.56 -0.05 6.99
N LEU A 127 3.64 -0.48 6.13
CA LEU A 127 4.01 -0.97 4.79
C LEU A 127 3.74 0.11 3.76
N ILE A 128 4.73 0.38 2.91
CA ILE A 128 4.69 1.46 1.94
C ILE A 128 4.92 0.92 0.52
N CYS A 129 4.18 1.46 -0.43
CA CYS A 129 4.54 1.33 -1.85
C CYS A 129 5.65 2.33 -2.18
N GLU A 130 6.83 1.85 -2.54
CA GLU A 130 7.99 2.71 -2.87
C GLU A 130 7.77 3.61 -4.11
N HIS A 131 6.71 3.37 -4.88
CA HIS A 131 6.42 4.15 -6.09
C HIS A 131 5.38 5.24 -5.86
N CYS A 132 4.23 4.89 -5.28
CA CYS A 132 3.14 5.84 -5.06
C CYS A 132 3.05 6.34 -3.62
N PHE A 133 3.95 5.90 -2.73
CA PHE A 133 3.96 6.24 -1.31
C PHE A 133 2.64 5.98 -0.56
N SER A 134 1.78 5.13 -1.12
CA SER A 134 0.64 4.60 -0.38
C SER A 134 1.18 3.87 0.84
N ALA A 135 0.52 4.04 1.98
CA ALA A 135 0.91 3.49 3.26
C ALA A 135 -0.28 2.78 3.91
N ILE A 136 -0.03 1.64 4.54
CA ILE A 136 -1.00 0.90 5.35
C ILE A 136 -0.40 0.53 6.70
N PHE A 137 -1.27 0.32 7.69
CA PHE A 137 -0.94 -0.06 9.06
C PHE A 137 -1.40 -1.52 9.26
N PRO A 138 -0.54 -2.52 9.03
CA PRO A 138 -0.95 -3.91 8.94
C PRO A 138 -1.61 -4.41 10.21
N ARG A 139 -2.73 -5.10 10.02
CA ARG A 139 -3.58 -5.60 11.11
C ARG A 139 -3.73 -7.10 10.99
N SER A 140 -3.94 -7.75 12.14
CA SER A 140 -4.37 -9.13 12.22
C SER A 140 -5.71 -9.16 12.94
N ARG A 141 -6.79 -9.39 12.20
CA ARG A 141 -8.17 -9.24 12.69
C ARG A 141 -8.38 -7.82 13.24
N GLU A 142 -8.72 -7.69 14.51
CA GLU A 142 -9.07 -6.43 15.18
C GLU A 142 -7.89 -5.79 15.92
N ARG A 143 -6.65 -6.25 15.72
CA ARG A 143 -5.47 -5.68 16.37
C ARG A 143 -4.38 -5.32 15.39
N LEU A 144 -3.70 -4.20 15.64
CA LEU A 144 -2.46 -3.86 14.94
C LEU A 144 -1.42 -4.96 15.16
N THR A 145 -0.62 -5.20 14.11
CA THR A 145 0.59 -6.02 14.26
C THR A 145 1.62 -5.28 15.12
N LEU A 146 2.54 -6.03 15.72
CA LEU A 146 3.68 -5.48 16.45
C LEU A 146 4.96 -5.83 15.70
N ARG A 147 5.97 -4.98 15.83
CA ARG A 147 7.33 -5.27 15.38
C ARG A 147 8.11 -5.90 16.53
N THR A 148 8.89 -6.93 16.24
CA THR A 148 9.87 -7.49 17.16
C THR A 148 11.28 -7.36 16.56
N ALA A 149 12.31 -7.71 17.33
CA ALA A 149 13.68 -7.73 16.82
C ALA A 149 13.89 -8.76 15.68
N LEU A 150 13.07 -9.82 15.64
CA LEU A 150 13.21 -10.92 14.69
C LEU A 150 12.40 -10.71 13.42
N GLU A 151 11.17 -10.22 13.55
CA GLU A 151 10.21 -10.17 12.43
C GLU A 151 9.49 -8.82 12.39
N PRO A 152 9.30 -8.24 11.19
CA PRO A 152 8.67 -6.94 11.03
C PRO A 152 7.18 -6.96 11.38
N LEU A 153 6.50 -8.11 11.26
CA LEU A 153 5.06 -8.24 11.45
C LEU A 153 4.74 -9.46 12.33
N THR A 154 4.37 -9.19 13.59
CA THR A 154 3.96 -10.20 14.56
C THR A 154 2.54 -9.90 15.03
N THR A 155 1.68 -10.92 15.13
CA THR A 155 0.33 -10.77 15.69
C THR A 155 0.39 -10.59 17.19
N ALA A 156 -0.72 -10.14 17.81
CA ALA A 156 -0.85 -10.12 19.26
C ALA A 156 -0.71 -11.52 19.93
N SER A 157 -0.87 -12.59 19.15
CA SER A 157 -0.68 -13.98 19.61
C SER A 157 0.75 -14.50 19.39
N GLY A 158 1.69 -13.65 18.96
CA GLY A 158 3.08 -14.03 18.69
C GLY A 158 3.31 -14.73 17.34
N LYS A 159 2.31 -14.82 16.47
CA LYS A 159 2.47 -15.46 15.15
C LYS A 159 3.10 -14.47 14.16
N TYR A 160 4.08 -14.92 13.40
CA TYR A 160 4.70 -14.10 12.36
C TYR A 160 3.85 -14.05 11.08
N LEU A 161 3.77 -12.87 10.47
CA LEU A 161 3.09 -12.63 9.21
C LEU A 161 4.10 -12.20 8.16
N LYS A 162 3.89 -12.64 6.92
CA LYS A 162 4.72 -12.21 5.79
C LYS A 162 4.18 -10.90 5.23
N VAL A 163 5.08 -9.97 4.91
CA VAL A 163 4.75 -8.73 4.18
C VAL A 163 3.97 -9.03 2.89
N SER A 164 4.24 -10.16 2.24
CA SER A 164 3.55 -10.60 1.02
C SER A 164 2.03 -10.74 1.18
N ASN A 165 1.54 -10.98 2.39
CA ASN A 165 0.11 -11.16 2.65
C ASN A 165 -0.69 -9.86 2.40
N PHE A 166 -0.03 -8.71 2.40
CA PHE A 166 -0.66 -7.40 2.26
C PHE A 166 -0.51 -6.79 0.85
N GLN A 167 0.27 -7.42 -0.04
CA GLN A 167 0.60 -6.88 -1.37
C GLN A 167 -0.63 -6.66 -2.27
N LEU A 168 -1.61 -7.55 -2.19
CA LEU A 168 -2.81 -7.50 -3.02
C LEU A 168 -3.91 -6.63 -2.43
N SER A 169 -3.96 -6.52 -1.10
CA SER A 169 -4.96 -5.73 -0.39
C SER A 169 -4.58 -4.27 -0.22
N MET A 170 -3.31 -3.92 -0.46
CA MET A 170 -2.85 -2.55 -0.33
C MET A 170 -3.53 -1.63 -1.37
N PRO A 171 -4.19 -0.54 -0.94
CA PRO A 171 -4.71 0.45 -1.85
C PRO A 171 -3.54 1.19 -2.50
N HIS A 172 -3.67 1.49 -3.78
CA HIS A 172 -2.70 2.30 -4.52
C HIS A 172 -3.43 3.45 -5.19
N VAL A 173 -2.71 4.54 -5.43
CA VAL A 173 -3.21 5.61 -6.29
C VAL A 173 -3.39 5.09 -7.72
N ASP A 174 -4.34 5.67 -8.43
CA ASP A 174 -4.58 5.34 -9.84
C ASP A 174 -3.28 5.50 -10.67
N GLY A 175 -3.00 4.50 -11.50
CA GLY A 175 -1.81 4.47 -12.36
C GLY A 175 -0.56 3.88 -11.72
N CYS A 176 -0.60 3.47 -10.44
CA CYS A 176 0.55 2.83 -9.80
C CYS A 176 0.93 1.49 -10.46
N LEU A 177 2.14 1.41 -11.00
CA LEU A 177 2.68 0.23 -11.68
C LEU A 177 3.14 -0.89 -10.73
N ARG A 178 3.19 -0.63 -9.43
CA ARG A 178 3.68 -1.58 -8.40
C ARG A 178 2.58 -2.32 -7.67
N ARG A 179 1.35 -2.35 -8.20
CA ARG A 179 0.26 -3.12 -7.60
C ARG A 179 0.64 -4.61 -7.55
N GLY A 180 0.54 -5.22 -6.38
CA GLY A 180 0.93 -6.62 -6.16
C GLY A 180 2.45 -6.88 -6.11
N MET A 181 3.28 -5.84 -6.14
CA MET A 181 4.74 -5.97 -5.95
C MET A 181 5.11 -5.91 -4.46
N PRO A 182 6.32 -6.35 -4.07
CA PRO A 182 6.80 -6.22 -2.70
C PRO A 182 6.71 -4.79 -2.16
N LEU A 183 6.17 -4.70 -0.95
CA LEU A 183 6.02 -3.49 -0.16
C LEU A 183 7.25 -3.28 0.70
N GLN A 184 7.57 -2.02 0.98
CA GLN A 184 8.67 -1.64 1.86
C GLN A 184 8.18 -1.59 3.32
N PRO A 185 8.76 -2.39 4.24
CA PRO A 185 8.46 -2.28 5.65
C PRO A 185 9.26 -1.13 6.28
N ILE A 186 8.56 -0.20 6.93
CA ILE A 186 9.15 0.91 7.69
C ILE A 186 8.87 0.70 9.17
N ALA A 187 9.93 0.49 9.94
CA ALA A 187 9.86 0.37 11.39
C ALA A 187 9.55 1.72 12.04
N VAL A 188 8.48 1.76 12.84
CA VAL A 188 8.03 2.96 13.55
C VAL A 188 7.72 2.68 15.02
N GLN A 189 7.88 3.69 15.87
CA GLN A 189 7.21 3.76 17.16
C GLN A 189 5.97 4.63 16.95
N LEU A 190 4.81 3.98 16.89
CA LEU A 190 3.53 4.59 16.53
C LEU A 190 2.77 4.99 17.80
N PRO A 191 2.56 6.30 18.05
CA PRO A 191 1.78 6.76 19.20
C PRO A 191 0.29 6.80 18.88
N LYS A 192 -0.55 6.44 19.84
CA LYS A 192 -2.02 6.48 19.72
C LYS A 192 -2.54 7.91 19.51
N SER A 193 -1.92 8.89 20.17
CA SER A 193 -2.25 10.31 20.03
C SER A 193 -2.06 10.81 18.61
N GLU A 194 -0.99 10.37 17.94
CA GLU A 194 -0.66 10.75 16.57
C GLU A 194 -1.66 10.15 15.57
N VAL A 195 -2.08 8.88 15.75
CA VAL A 195 -3.11 8.27 14.89
C VAL A 195 -4.47 8.97 15.06
N LYS A 196 -4.84 9.34 16.30
CA LYS A 196 -6.05 10.15 16.56
C LYS A 196 -5.94 11.53 15.92
N PHE A 197 -4.80 12.19 16.05
CA PHE A 197 -4.56 13.49 15.43
C PHE A 197 -4.70 13.44 13.90
N LEU A 198 -4.21 12.37 13.28
CA LEU A 198 -4.35 12.11 11.85
C LEU A 198 -5.81 11.90 11.44
N VAL A 199 -6.58 11.07 12.16
CA VAL A 199 -7.98 10.76 11.79
C VAL A 199 -8.86 12.00 11.79
N GLU A 200 -8.60 12.95 12.71
CA GLU A 200 -9.36 14.21 12.82
C GLU A 200 -9.08 15.20 11.68
N ARG A 201 -7.98 15.02 10.93
CA ARG A 201 -7.47 16.04 9.99
C ARG A 201 -7.27 15.53 8.56
N ILE A 202 -7.30 14.21 8.35
CA ILE A 202 -7.03 13.60 7.03
C ILE A 202 -8.05 14.04 5.97
N GLU A 203 -9.30 14.30 6.33
CA GLU A 203 -10.34 14.76 5.38
C GLU A 203 -10.01 16.11 4.73
N LYS A 204 -9.28 16.98 5.44
CA LYS A 204 -8.81 18.27 4.91
C LYS A 204 -7.59 18.13 3.99
N CYS A 205 -7.00 16.95 3.90
CA CYS A 205 -5.84 16.72 3.07
C CYS A 205 -6.24 16.59 1.59
N PRO A 206 -5.39 17.06 0.66
CA PRO A 206 -5.66 16.93 -0.76
C PRO A 206 -5.73 15.47 -1.17
N LEU A 207 -6.57 15.19 -2.16
CA LEU A 207 -6.61 13.88 -2.82
C LEU A 207 -5.26 13.58 -3.47
N ALA A 208 -4.83 12.33 -3.39
CA ALA A 208 -3.62 11.87 -4.01
C ALA A 208 -3.69 12.02 -5.53
N MET A 209 -2.65 12.63 -6.11
CA MET A 209 -2.57 12.78 -7.56
C MET A 209 -2.36 11.42 -8.23
N LYS A 210 -2.99 11.24 -9.40
CA LYS A 210 -2.78 10.06 -10.23
C LYS A 210 -1.34 9.98 -10.68
N VAL A 211 -0.76 8.80 -10.67
CA VAL A 211 0.59 8.60 -11.19
C VAL A 211 0.53 8.47 -12.70
N THR A 212 0.92 9.54 -13.39
CA THR A 212 1.01 9.61 -14.85
C THR A 212 2.38 9.15 -15.31
N GLY A 213 2.70 7.88 -15.08
CA GLY A 213 3.90 7.25 -15.61
C GLY A 213 3.56 6.32 -16.78
N LYS A 214 4.22 6.46 -17.94
CA LYS A 214 4.27 5.36 -18.90
C LYS A 214 4.87 4.15 -18.16
N PRO A 215 4.39 2.90 -18.37
CA PRO A 215 5.00 1.74 -17.76
C PRO A 215 6.50 1.74 -18.07
N GLN A 216 7.33 2.05 -17.07
CA GLN A 216 8.78 1.93 -17.17
C GLN A 216 9.09 0.43 -17.11
N TYR A 217 8.82 -0.26 -18.21
CA TYR A 217 9.34 -1.59 -18.42
C TYR A 217 10.86 -1.44 -18.51
N ARG A 218 11.57 -1.62 -17.39
CA ARG A 218 13.01 -1.89 -17.47
C ARG A 218 13.16 -3.22 -18.19
N SER A 219 13.70 -3.17 -19.41
CA SER A 219 14.21 -4.35 -20.08
C SER A 219 15.14 -5.07 -19.10
N ARG A 220 14.70 -6.22 -18.58
CA ARG A 220 15.66 -7.13 -17.96
C ARG A 220 16.50 -7.65 -19.12
N ASN A 221 17.82 -7.58 -19.00
CA ASN A 221 18.69 -8.40 -19.84
C ASN A 221 18.36 -9.85 -19.51
N VAL A 222 17.49 -10.41 -20.33
CA VAL A 222 17.21 -11.83 -20.35
C VAL A 222 18.42 -12.45 -21.02
N GLU A 223 19.21 -13.23 -20.28
CA GLU A 223 20.28 -14.02 -20.90
C GLU A 223 19.66 -14.83 -22.04
N ILE A 224 20.13 -14.56 -23.25
CA ILE A 224 19.79 -15.37 -24.42
C ILE A 224 20.41 -16.74 -24.14
N VAL A 225 19.58 -17.71 -23.77
CA VAL A 225 20.02 -19.09 -23.57
C VAL A 225 20.45 -19.64 -24.93
N THR A 226 21.74 -19.54 -25.23
CA THR A 226 22.34 -19.98 -26.51
C THR A 226 22.41 -21.51 -26.61
N LYS A 227 22.32 -22.23 -25.49
CA LYS A 227 22.23 -23.69 -25.44
C LYS A 227 20.82 -24.13 -25.07
N GLN A 228 19.95 -24.17 -26.06
CA GLN A 228 18.66 -24.85 -25.93
C GLN A 228 18.88 -26.36 -26.12
N ASN A 229 18.65 -27.16 -25.07
CA ASN A 229 18.47 -28.61 -25.20
C ASN A 229 17.38 -28.89 -26.26
N HIS A 230 17.54 -29.94 -27.07
CA HIS A 230 16.56 -30.42 -28.04
C HIS A 230 15.11 -30.45 -27.52
N LEU A 231 14.89 -30.81 -26.25
CA LEU A 231 13.57 -30.77 -25.60
C LEU A 231 12.98 -29.35 -25.51
N HIS A 232 13.80 -28.33 -25.24
CA HIS A 232 13.34 -26.94 -25.24
C HIS A 232 12.99 -26.48 -26.66
N GLN A 233 13.76 -26.88 -27.67
CA GLN A 233 13.46 -26.54 -29.07
C GLN A 233 12.17 -27.20 -29.53
N VAL A 234 11.94 -28.48 -29.19
CA VAL A 234 10.70 -29.19 -29.49
C VAL A 234 9.51 -28.55 -28.77
N ALA A 235 9.66 -28.20 -27.49
CA ALA A 235 8.60 -27.53 -26.74
C ALA A 235 8.25 -26.15 -27.32
N ILE A 236 9.24 -25.34 -27.70
CA ILE A 236 9.03 -24.03 -28.32
C ILE A 236 8.34 -24.19 -29.67
N ARG A 237 8.79 -25.12 -30.52
CA ARG A 237 8.14 -25.38 -31.82
C ARG A 237 6.69 -25.82 -31.66
N LEU A 238 6.41 -26.74 -30.74
CA LEU A 238 5.04 -27.15 -30.42
C LEU A 238 4.19 -25.96 -29.96
N LEU A 239 4.72 -25.11 -29.08
CA LEU A 239 4.01 -23.94 -28.60
C LEU A 239 3.72 -22.94 -29.73
N SER A 240 4.72 -22.66 -30.57
CA SER A 240 4.55 -21.76 -31.72
C SER A 240 3.53 -22.29 -32.72
N THR A 241 3.53 -23.60 -33.01
CA THR A 241 2.53 -24.22 -33.88
C THR A 241 1.14 -24.13 -33.28
N VAL A 242 0.99 -24.42 -31.98
CA VAL A 242 -0.31 -24.32 -31.29
C VAL A 242 -0.82 -22.88 -31.28
N ILE A 243 0.05 -21.90 -31.02
CA ILE A 243 -0.32 -20.48 -31.02
C ILE A 243 -0.66 -19.99 -32.44
N GLY A 244 0.11 -20.38 -33.45
CA GLY A 244 -0.13 -19.97 -34.84
C GLY A 244 -1.38 -20.62 -35.46
N ALA A 245 -1.73 -21.83 -35.03
CA ALA A 245 -2.96 -22.51 -35.44
C ALA A 245 -4.16 -22.16 -34.54
N PHE A 246 -3.97 -21.32 -33.51
CA PHE A 246 -5.04 -20.96 -32.59
C PHE A 246 -5.97 -19.94 -33.23
N ASP A 247 -7.19 -20.37 -33.56
CA ASP A 247 -8.27 -19.48 -33.94
C ASP A 247 -9.00 -18.97 -32.69
N PRO A 248 -8.86 -17.68 -32.34
CA PRO A 248 -9.47 -17.11 -31.14
C PRO A 248 -11.01 -17.00 -31.23
N ASP A 249 -11.57 -17.05 -32.45
CA ASP A 249 -13.00 -16.90 -32.69
C ASP A 249 -13.71 -18.27 -32.78
N SER A 250 -12.95 -19.36 -32.73
CA SER A 250 -13.49 -20.72 -32.70
C SER A 250 -14.05 -21.08 -31.33
N THR A 251 -15.29 -21.55 -31.28
CA THR A 251 -15.94 -22.02 -30.05
C THR A 251 -15.26 -23.24 -29.43
N ALA A 252 -14.45 -23.99 -30.21
CA ALA A 252 -13.65 -25.11 -29.75
C ALA A 252 -12.35 -24.69 -29.01
N ALA A 253 -11.96 -23.41 -29.11
CA ALA A 253 -10.71 -22.89 -28.54
C ALA A 253 -10.72 -22.79 -27.00
N VAL A 254 -11.90 -22.84 -26.37
CA VAL A 254 -12.09 -22.65 -24.93
C VAL A 254 -11.63 -23.87 -24.11
N GLU A 255 -11.84 -25.08 -24.63
CA GLU A 255 -11.62 -26.32 -23.87
C GLU A 255 -10.13 -26.65 -23.64
N PRO A 256 -9.22 -26.49 -24.61
CA PRO A 256 -7.78 -26.64 -24.39
C PRO A 256 -7.23 -25.66 -23.34
N LEU A 257 -7.72 -24.41 -23.33
CA LEU A 257 -7.31 -23.39 -22.35
C LEU A 257 -7.76 -23.74 -20.92
N ARG A 258 -8.91 -24.40 -20.77
CA ARG A 258 -9.37 -24.93 -19.47
C ARG A 258 -8.50 -26.09 -19.00
N GLN A 259 -8.02 -26.95 -19.89
CA GLN A 259 -7.12 -28.05 -19.52
C GLN A 259 -5.74 -27.56 -19.07
N VAL A 260 -5.20 -26.49 -19.66
CA VAL A 260 -3.95 -25.86 -19.20
C VAL A 260 -4.07 -25.34 -17.76
N ARG A 261 -5.24 -24.80 -17.37
CA ARG A 261 -5.52 -24.40 -15.96
C ARG A 261 -5.48 -25.56 -14.97
N LEU A 262 -5.76 -26.80 -15.40
CA LEU A 262 -5.77 -27.97 -14.53
C LEU A 262 -4.35 -28.49 -14.22
N TYR A 263 -3.40 -28.31 -15.15
CA TYR A 263 -2.00 -28.69 -14.94
C TYR A 263 -1.29 -27.84 -13.88
N ASP A 264 -1.68 -26.56 -13.73
CA ASP A 264 -1.13 -25.65 -12.73
C ASP A 264 -1.54 -26.03 -11.28
N LYS A 265 -2.58 -26.86 -11.13
CA LYS A 265 -3.05 -27.34 -9.82
C LYS A 265 -2.36 -28.62 -9.31
N LYS A 266 -1.60 -29.34 -10.15
CA LYS A 266 -1.12 -30.70 -9.82
C LYS A 266 0.39 -30.89 -9.64
N ARG A 267 1.25 -29.84 -9.63
CA ARG A 267 2.68 -30.00 -9.30
C ARG A 267 3.26 -28.88 -8.41
N PRO A 268 4.34 -29.16 -7.64
CA PRO A 268 4.96 -28.18 -6.74
C PRO A 268 5.54 -26.99 -7.52
N LYS A 269 5.32 -25.79 -6.98
CA LYS A 269 5.43 -24.46 -7.62
C LYS A 269 6.84 -24.01 -8.08
N CYS A 270 7.83 -24.88 -8.21
CA CYS A 270 9.22 -24.43 -8.36
C CYS A 270 9.84 -24.50 -9.76
N HIS A 271 9.24 -25.16 -10.76
CA HIS A 271 9.89 -25.26 -12.09
C HIS A 271 9.11 -24.72 -13.30
N PHE A 272 7.80 -24.51 -13.22
CA PHE A 272 7.01 -24.12 -14.41
C PHE A 272 7.04 -22.61 -14.72
N ARG A 273 7.49 -21.75 -13.78
CA ARG A 273 7.56 -20.30 -13.97
C ARG A 273 8.67 -19.82 -14.93
N ARG A 274 9.61 -20.68 -15.34
CA ARG A 274 10.79 -20.27 -16.13
C ARG A 274 10.61 -20.33 -17.64
N THR A 275 9.68 -21.12 -18.18
CA THR A 275 9.64 -21.41 -19.63
C THR A 275 8.51 -20.72 -20.39
N PHE A 276 7.38 -20.40 -19.74
CA PHE A 276 6.20 -19.88 -20.46
C PHE A 276 6.23 -18.39 -20.79
N TRP A 277 7.18 -17.62 -20.24
CA TRP A 277 7.30 -16.17 -20.47
C TRP A 277 8.16 -15.79 -21.68
N TYR A 278 8.64 -16.76 -22.46
CA TYR A 278 9.62 -16.53 -23.53
C TYR A 278 9.04 -16.30 -24.94
N SER A 279 7.75 -16.53 -25.19
CA SER A 279 7.21 -16.50 -26.57
C SER A 279 6.48 -15.21 -26.97
N SER A 280 6.09 -14.34 -26.03
CA SER A 280 5.25 -13.17 -26.35
C SER A 280 6.05 -11.90 -26.69
N ARG A 281 7.31 -12.03 -27.11
CA ARG A 281 8.25 -10.90 -27.22
C ARG A 281 9.17 -10.90 -28.43
N LEU A 282 8.78 -11.59 -29.50
CA LEU A 282 9.30 -11.28 -30.82
C LEU A 282 8.32 -10.31 -31.47
N GLY A 283 8.77 -9.06 -31.62
CA GLY A 283 7.99 -8.02 -32.26
C GLY A 283 7.77 -8.35 -33.73
N CYS A 284 6.51 -8.54 -34.11
CA CYS A 284 6.01 -8.34 -35.46
C CYS A 284 4.78 -7.45 -35.37
N CYS A 285 5.00 -6.14 -35.34
CA CYS A 285 3.98 -5.19 -35.75
C CYS A 285 3.82 -5.37 -37.27
N ASN A 286 2.79 -6.14 -37.70
CA ASN A 286 1.99 -5.94 -38.93
C ASN A 286 1.25 -7.19 -39.45
N THR A 287 0.91 -8.17 -38.61
CA THR A 287 0.03 -9.28 -39.03
C THR A 287 -1.01 -9.62 -37.96
N GLY A 288 -2.16 -10.16 -38.40
CA GLY A 288 -3.37 -10.41 -37.59
C GLY A 288 -3.20 -11.23 -36.30
N GLU A 289 -2.04 -11.86 -36.08
CA GLU A 289 -1.70 -12.65 -34.90
C GLU A 289 -1.59 -11.83 -33.60
N ALA A 290 -1.31 -10.52 -33.70
CA ALA A 290 -1.24 -9.63 -32.53
C ALA A 290 -2.61 -9.44 -31.85
N ARG A 291 -3.71 -9.59 -32.59
CA ARG A 291 -5.06 -9.49 -32.02
C ARG A 291 -5.39 -10.69 -31.14
N ALA A 292 -5.02 -11.91 -31.55
CA ALA A 292 -5.30 -13.14 -30.80
C ALA A 292 -4.56 -13.17 -29.43
N SER A 293 -3.28 -12.80 -29.41
CA SER A 293 -2.48 -12.76 -28.18
C SER A 293 -2.98 -11.72 -27.16
N CYS A 294 -3.45 -10.57 -27.64
CA CYS A 294 -4.04 -9.54 -26.79
C CYS A 294 -5.44 -9.95 -26.29
N PHE A 295 -6.20 -10.69 -27.10
CA PHE A 295 -7.53 -11.18 -26.74
C PHE A 295 -7.50 -12.28 -25.68
N ILE A 296 -6.55 -13.22 -25.74
CA ILE A 296 -6.37 -14.26 -24.70
C ILE A 296 -6.04 -13.62 -23.35
N PHE A 297 -5.18 -12.60 -23.33
CA PHE A 297 -4.87 -11.86 -22.08
C PHE A 297 -6.09 -11.08 -21.55
N ARG A 298 -6.94 -10.54 -22.44
CA ARG A 298 -8.16 -9.82 -22.06
C ARG A 298 -9.25 -10.77 -21.54
N MET A 299 -9.44 -11.94 -22.15
CA MET A 299 -10.39 -12.94 -21.66
C MET A 299 -10.01 -13.52 -20.31
N VAL A 300 -8.72 -13.81 -20.06
CA VAL A 300 -8.26 -14.30 -18.75
C VAL A 300 -8.44 -13.25 -17.65
N ALA A 301 -8.37 -11.96 -17.97
CA ALA A 301 -8.60 -10.85 -17.04
C ALA A 301 -10.10 -10.51 -16.84
N SER A 302 -10.94 -10.71 -17.86
CA SER A 302 -12.38 -10.40 -17.79
C SER A 302 -13.22 -11.48 -17.10
N SER A 303 -12.80 -12.76 -17.11
CA SER A 303 -13.52 -13.82 -16.38
C SER A 303 -13.27 -13.83 -14.86
N SER A 304 -12.37 -13.00 -14.34
CA SER A 304 -12.21 -12.75 -12.89
C SER A 304 -13.25 -11.77 -12.31
N ALA A 305 -14.18 -11.27 -13.13
CA ALA A 305 -15.26 -10.36 -12.70
C ALA A 305 -16.63 -11.05 -12.53
N PHE A 306 -16.70 -12.38 -12.69
CA PHE A 306 -17.89 -13.18 -12.37
C PHE A 306 -17.48 -14.43 -11.57
N THR A 307 -17.16 -14.21 -10.30
CA THR A 307 -17.37 -15.14 -9.17
C THR A 307 -17.20 -14.35 -7.88
#